data_AF-E7N5V3-F1
#
_entry.id   AF-E7N5V3-F1
#
_cell.length_a   1.000
_cell.length_b   1.000
_cell.length_c   1.000
_cell.angle_alpha   90.00
_cell.angle_beta   90.00
_cell.angle_gamma   90.00
#
_symmetry.space_group_name_H-M   'P 1'
#
loop_
_entity.id
_entity.type
_entity.pdbx_description
1 polymer ?
#
loop_
_entity_poly.entity_id
_entity_poly.type
_entity_poly.pdbx_seq_one_letter_code
_entity_poly.pdbx_strand_id
1 'polypeptide(L)'
;MEHRLTVMGENGLVTSPYRLALLTEPPTWQGRPLSGRSLDLLAVLAGSQDARVSDGALIEALWPDDAPARPLRALHVVVSRLRAVVGEGVVERSGDGYRLELAEAEADVRDLSYRAERARACAAAGQWEQVLDLADRLPQVPVPDEVDDNGGAGAAPMALLRERAAALTEGARRDRGLALEATGEHERAVDLLREASQRDGGDETVLAALMRAESWVRSPAAALEIYEQHRRRLRELGAVPGP
;
A
#
# COMPACT_ATOMS: atom_id res chain seq x y z
N MET A 1 11.64 18.42 -10.04
CA MET A 1 10.41 18.82 -10.73
C MET A 1 9.26 18.64 -9.75
N GLU A 2 8.86 19.75 -9.14
CA GLU A 2 7.88 19.82 -8.08
C GLU A 2 6.48 19.63 -8.68
N HIS A 3 5.85 18.48 -8.40
CA HIS A 3 4.42 18.33 -8.60
C HIS A 3 3.69 18.92 -7.39
N ARG A 4 3.65 20.26 -7.31
CA ARG A 4 2.68 20.97 -6.48
C ARG A 4 1.29 20.65 -7.01
N LEU A 5 0.46 20.04 -6.15
CA LEU A 5 -0.99 20.00 -6.31
C LEU A 5 -1.50 21.41 -6.58
N THR A 6 -2.00 21.62 -7.79
CA THR A 6 -2.64 22.88 -8.17
C THR A 6 -4.08 22.83 -7.66
N VAL A 7 -4.31 23.42 -6.49
CA VAL A 7 -5.65 23.74 -6.01
C VAL A 7 -6.12 24.99 -6.75
N MET A 8 -6.98 24.85 -7.77
CA MET A 8 -7.99 25.87 -8.08
C MET A 8 -9.05 25.40 -9.08
N GLY A 9 -10.31 25.61 -8.71
CA GLY A 9 -11.50 25.52 -9.58
C GLY A 9 -12.75 25.24 -8.76
N GLU A 10 -13.78 26.08 -8.89
CA GLU A 10 -15.01 26.19 -8.06
C GLU A 10 -15.93 24.94 -8.03
N ASN A 11 -15.42 23.72 -8.21
CA ASN A 11 -16.16 22.46 -8.15
C ASN A 11 -15.42 21.28 -7.46
N GLY A 12 -14.32 21.52 -6.74
CA GLY A 12 -13.75 20.53 -5.81
C GLY A 12 -13.30 19.18 -6.42
N LEU A 13 -13.00 19.15 -7.72
CA LEU A 13 -12.56 17.95 -8.42
C LEU A 13 -11.06 17.71 -8.15
N VAL A 14 -10.74 16.61 -7.48
CA VAL A 14 -9.37 16.12 -7.36
C VAL A 14 -9.01 15.38 -8.65
N THR A 15 -7.92 15.75 -9.32
CA THR A 15 -7.47 15.06 -10.52
C THR A 15 -6.72 13.79 -10.15
N SER A 16 -7.36 12.63 -10.30
CA SER A 16 -6.74 11.31 -10.18
C SER A 16 -6.89 10.57 -11.51
N PRO A 17 -5.86 9.82 -11.98
CA PRO A 17 -6.00 8.95 -13.14
C PRO A 17 -6.92 7.75 -12.85
N TYR A 18 -7.23 7.50 -11.57
CA TYR A 18 -8.07 6.40 -11.13
C TYR A 18 -9.54 6.81 -11.04
N ARG A 19 -10.42 5.88 -11.41
CA ARG A 19 -11.86 6.02 -11.22
C ARG A 19 -12.21 5.97 -9.73
N LEU A 20 -11.55 5.09 -8.99
CA LEU A 20 -11.61 5.01 -7.54
C LEU A 20 -10.23 5.31 -6.95
N ALA A 21 -10.12 6.44 -6.25
CA ALA A 21 -8.88 6.85 -5.61
C ALA A 21 -9.05 6.87 -4.09
N LEU A 22 -8.71 5.78 -3.41
CA LEU A 22 -8.82 5.65 -1.95
C LEU A 22 -7.56 6.10 -1.23
N LEU A 23 -6.44 6.17 -1.95
CA LEU A 23 -5.15 6.63 -1.45
C LEU A 23 -4.95 8.13 -1.70
N THR A 24 -5.94 8.87 -2.20
CA THR A 24 -5.86 10.34 -2.24
C THR A 24 -6.43 10.96 -0.97
N GLU A 25 -6.08 12.22 -0.72
CA GLU A 25 -6.66 13.02 0.36
C GLU A 25 -7.34 14.26 -0.23
N PRO A 26 -8.68 14.33 -0.25
CA PRO A 26 -9.64 13.30 0.18
C PRO A 26 -9.73 12.10 -0.79
N PRO A 27 -10.25 10.94 -0.33
CA PRO A 27 -10.61 9.83 -1.22
C PRO A 27 -11.69 10.23 -2.22
N THR A 28 -11.59 9.77 -3.47
CA THR A 28 -12.52 10.18 -4.54
C THR A 28 -13.04 9.05 -5.43
N TRP A 29 -14.22 9.28 -6.00
CA TRP A 29 -14.78 8.55 -7.13
C TRP A 29 -14.95 9.47 -8.32
N GLN A 30 -14.22 9.24 -9.42
CA GLN A 30 -14.19 10.12 -10.60
C GLN A 30 -13.94 11.59 -10.21
N GLY A 31 -13.03 11.82 -9.27
CA GLY A 31 -12.68 13.13 -8.72
C GLY A 31 -13.68 13.72 -7.72
N ARG A 32 -14.82 13.05 -7.45
CA ARG A 32 -15.80 13.46 -6.43
C ARG A 32 -15.43 12.89 -5.06
N PRO A 33 -15.36 13.70 -3.99
CA PRO A 33 -15.05 13.22 -2.65
C PRO A 33 -16.01 12.13 -2.15
N LEU A 34 -15.46 11.12 -1.50
CA LEU A 34 -16.17 10.04 -0.82
C LEU A 34 -16.10 10.24 0.70
N SER A 35 -17.14 9.85 1.43
CA SER A 35 -17.17 9.95 2.89
C SER A 35 -18.12 8.95 3.55
N GLY A 36 -17.97 8.79 4.87
CA GLY A 36 -18.83 7.98 5.72
C GLY A 36 -18.86 6.50 5.31
N ARG A 37 -19.99 5.83 5.59
CA ARG A 37 -20.11 4.38 5.38
C ARG A 37 -19.98 3.92 3.93
N SER A 38 -20.26 4.79 2.96
CA SER A 38 -20.04 4.46 1.55
C SER A 38 -18.55 4.35 1.23
N LEU A 39 -17.72 5.20 1.84
CA LEU A 39 -16.26 5.12 1.74
C LEU A 39 -15.74 3.87 2.44
N ASP A 40 -16.19 3.61 3.68
CA ASP A 40 -15.79 2.42 4.43
C ASP A 40 -16.11 1.13 3.66
N LEU A 41 -17.28 1.04 3.05
CA LEU A 41 -17.67 -0.12 2.24
C LEU A 41 -16.76 -0.30 1.02
N LEU A 42 -16.42 0.79 0.32
CA LEU A 42 -15.46 0.74 -0.79
C LEU A 42 -14.06 0.33 -0.32
N ALA A 43 -13.62 0.79 0.85
CA ALA A 43 -12.34 0.42 1.43
C ALA A 43 -12.23 -1.09 1.67
N VAL A 44 -13.26 -1.69 2.28
CA VAL A 44 -13.30 -3.14 2.52
C VAL A 44 -13.28 -3.91 1.20
N LEU A 45 -14.13 -3.54 0.24
CA LEU A 45 -14.25 -4.25 -1.04
C LEU A 45 -13.03 -4.07 -1.96
N ALA A 46 -12.39 -2.91 -1.94
CA ALA A 46 -11.17 -2.65 -2.72
C ALA A 46 -9.95 -3.33 -2.10
N GLY A 47 -9.90 -3.47 -0.77
CA GLY A 47 -8.84 -4.16 -0.04
C GLY A 47 -8.92 -5.69 -0.08
N SER A 48 -10.09 -6.25 -0.37
CA SER A 48 -10.23 -7.68 -0.68
C SER A 48 -9.79 -7.94 -2.13
N GLN A 49 -8.76 -8.78 -2.32
CA GLN A 49 -8.19 -9.17 -3.63
C GLN A 49 -9.22 -9.95 -4.48
N ASP A 50 -10.16 -9.23 -5.10
CA ASP A 50 -11.29 -9.67 -5.95
C ASP A 50 -12.21 -10.75 -5.38
N ALA A 51 -12.00 -11.13 -4.11
CA ALA A 51 -12.85 -12.04 -3.39
C ALA A 51 -14.14 -11.33 -2.98
N ARG A 52 -15.27 -12.00 -3.22
CA ARG A 52 -16.55 -11.64 -2.60
C ARG A 52 -16.37 -11.53 -1.08
N VAL A 53 -16.80 -10.40 -0.52
CA VAL A 53 -16.89 -10.19 0.93
C VAL A 53 -18.32 -10.48 1.38
N SER A 54 -18.48 -11.37 2.36
CA SER A 54 -19.81 -11.78 2.87
C SER A 54 -20.52 -10.63 3.58
N ASP A 55 -21.85 -10.72 3.68
CA ASP A 55 -22.65 -9.75 4.43
C ASP A 55 -22.18 -9.62 5.88
N GLY A 56 -21.86 -10.74 6.53
CA GLY A 56 -21.36 -10.76 7.91
C GLY A 56 -20.04 -10.00 8.06
N ALA A 57 -19.06 -10.27 7.19
CA ALA A 57 -17.76 -9.60 7.23
C ALA A 57 -17.89 -8.09 6.92
N LEU A 58 -18.79 -7.71 6.01
CA LEU A 58 -19.08 -6.30 5.74
C LEU A 58 -19.75 -5.62 6.94
N ILE A 59 -20.68 -6.29 7.62
CA ILE A 59 -21.33 -5.76 8.82
C ILE A 59 -20.30 -5.56 9.94
N GLU A 60 -19.45 -6.56 10.20
CA GLU A 60 -18.40 -6.49 11.22
C GLU A 60 -17.40 -5.36 10.93
N ALA A 61 -16.98 -5.21 9.67
CA ALA A 61 -16.05 -4.14 9.30
C ALA A 61 -16.67 -2.74 9.34
N LEU A 62 -17.96 -2.61 8.97
CA LEU A 62 -18.66 -1.32 8.99
C LEU A 62 -19.11 -0.93 10.40
N TRP A 63 -19.39 -1.88 11.27
CA TRP A 63 -19.90 -1.62 12.62
C TRP A 63 -19.25 -2.56 13.65
N PRO A 64 -17.94 -2.39 13.93
CA PRO A 64 -17.21 -3.30 14.83
C PRO A 64 -17.78 -3.27 16.26
N ASP A 65 -18.15 -2.09 16.75
CA ASP A 65 -18.61 -1.90 18.13
C ASP A 65 -20.04 -1.31 18.26
N ASP A 66 -20.67 -0.90 17.14
CA ASP A 66 -21.97 -0.21 17.13
C ASP A 66 -22.91 -0.73 16.03
N ALA A 67 -23.17 -2.04 16.08
CA ALA A 67 -24.04 -2.69 15.10
C ALA A 67 -25.51 -2.19 15.22
N PRO A 68 -26.14 -1.74 14.12
CA PRO A 68 -27.55 -1.35 14.13
C PRO A 68 -28.45 -2.52 14.54
N ALA A 69 -29.63 -2.22 15.11
CA ALA A 69 -30.60 -3.26 15.51
C ALA A 69 -31.03 -4.23 14.36
N ARG A 70 -30.85 -3.82 13.10
CA ARG A 70 -31.09 -4.65 11.90
C ARG A 70 -29.90 -4.50 10.93
N PRO A 71 -28.77 -5.19 11.16
CA PRO A 71 -27.52 -4.94 10.44
C PRO A 71 -27.63 -5.15 8.93
N LEU A 72 -28.26 -6.24 8.47
CA LEU A 72 -28.47 -6.50 7.04
C LEU A 72 -29.26 -5.39 6.34
N ARG A 73 -30.29 -4.85 7.00
CA ARG A 73 -31.08 -3.75 6.43
C ARG A 73 -30.25 -2.48 6.33
N ALA A 74 -29.40 -2.20 7.32
CA ALA A 74 -28.48 -1.08 7.28
C ALA A 74 -27.45 -1.24 6.15
N LEU A 75 -26.86 -2.44 5.99
CA LEU A 75 -25.95 -2.76 4.90
C LEU A 75 -26.60 -2.50 3.52
N HIS A 76 -27.82 -2.98 3.30
CA HIS A 76 -28.54 -2.73 2.04
C HIS A 76 -28.75 -1.23 1.76
N VAL A 77 -29.00 -0.41 2.79
CA VAL A 77 -29.13 1.05 2.64
C VAL A 77 -27.79 1.68 2.24
N VAL A 78 -26.68 1.27 2.86
CA VAL A 78 -25.34 1.75 2.50
C VAL A 78 -25.01 1.37 1.06
N VAL A 79 -25.24 0.12 0.66
CA VAL A 79 -25.04 -0.37 -0.72
C VAL A 79 -25.87 0.42 -1.72
N SER A 80 -27.16 0.65 -1.43
CA SER A 80 -28.05 1.43 -2.31
C SER A 80 -27.57 2.87 -2.48
N ARG A 81 -27.15 3.54 -1.39
CA ARG A 81 -26.58 4.88 -1.45
C ARG A 81 -25.27 4.91 -2.23
N LEU A 82 -24.40 3.93 -2.02
CA LEU A 82 -23.15 3.82 -2.75
C LEU A 82 -23.41 3.67 -4.25
N ARG A 83 -24.29 2.76 -4.66
CA ARG A 83 -24.66 2.55 -6.08
C ARG A 83 -25.30 3.76 -6.73
N ALA A 84 -26.01 4.60 -5.98
CA ALA A 84 -26.50 5.87 -6.50
C ALA A 84 -25.36 6.85 -6.88
N VAL A 85 -24.17 6.70 -6.28
CA VAL A 85 -22.98 7.51 -6.58
C VAL A 85 -22.10 6.85 -7.64
N VAL A 86 -21.80 5.55 -7.49
CA VAL A 86 -20.82 4.85 -8.33
C VAL A 86 -21.44 4.14 -9.54
N GLY A 87 -22.75 3.94 -9.53
CA GLY A 87 -23.48 3.13 -10.51
C GLY A 87 -23.71 1.69 -10.02
N GLU A 88 -24.80 1.08 -10.46
CA GLU A 88 -25.22 -0.27 -10.05
C GLU A 88 -24.18 -1.36 -10.37
N GLY A 89 -23.46 -1.23 -11.48
CA GLY A 89 -22.51 -2.24 -11.96
C GLY A 89 -21.15 -2.23 -11.27
N VAL A 90 -20.87 -1.30 -10.35
CA VAL A 90 -19.56 -1.21 -9.67
C VAL A 90 -19.52 -2.10 -8.42
N VAL A 91 -20.65 -2.21 -7.71
CA VAL A 91 -20.76 -3.05 -6.52
C VAL A 91 -21.81 -4.10 -6.78
N GLU A 92 -21.40 -5.31 -7.12
CA GLU A 92 -22.31 -6.40 -7.47
C GLU A 92 -22.64 -7.28 -6.28
N ARG A 93 -23.88 -7.77 -6.25
CA ARG A 93 -24.29 -8.83 -5.34
C ARG A 93 -23.74 -10.14 -5.87
N SER A 94 -23.00 -10.87 -5.04
CA SER A 94 -22.47 -12.20 -5.38
C SER A 94 -22.77 -13.15 -4.23
N GLY A 95 -23.75 -14.04 -4.42
CA GLY A 95 -24.22 -14.96 -3.38
C GLY A 95 -24.72 -14.24 -2.12
N ASP A 96 -24.08 -14.53 -0.99
CA ASP A 96 -24.33 -13.99 0.35
C ASP A 96 -23.46 -12.77 0.68
N GLY A 97 -22.97 -12.06 -0.34
CA GLY A 97 -22.08 -10.92 -0.14
C GLY A 97 -21.99 -10.00 -1.35
N TYR A 98 -20.96 -9.15 -1.34
CA TYR A 98 -20.71 -8.16 -2.39
C TYR A 98 -19.28 -8.25 -2.89
N ARG A 99 -19.08 -7.82 -4.13
CA ARG A 99 -17.77 -7.67 -4.78
C ARG A 99 -17.71 -6.35 -5.53
N LEU A 100 -16.49 -5.82 -5.68
CA LEU A 100 -16.23 -4.62 -6.45
C LEU A 100 -15.81 -5.02 -7.88
N GLU A 101 -16.64 -4.67 -8.86
CA GLU A 101 -16.41 -4.88 -10.28
C GLU A 101 -15.70 -3.66 -10.88
N LEU A 102 -14.39 -3.60 -10.65
CA LEU A 102 -13.49 -2.62 -11.25
C LEU A 102 -12.21 -3.34 -11.66
N ALA A 103 -11.68 -3.00 -12.84
CA ALA A 103 -10.35 -3.48 -13.21
C ALA A 103 -9.30 -2.96 -12.22
N GLU A 104 -8.20 -3.69 -12.06
CA GLU A 104 -7.11 -3.30 -11.15
C GLU A 104 -6.63 -1.88 -11.42
N ALA A 105 -6.47 -1.51 -12.69
CA ALA A 105 -6.03 -0.18 -13.13
C ALA A 105 -7.06 0.95 -12.90
N GLU A 106 -8.31 0.63 -12.55
CA GLU A 106 -9.33 1.64 -12.25
C GLU A 106 -9.33 2.08 -10.78
N ALA A 107 -8.70 1.32 -9.88
CA ALA A 107 -8.64 1.59 -8.45
C ALA A 107 -7.19 1.63 -7.95
N ASP A 108 -6.77 2.75 -7.36
CA ASP A 108 -5.38 2.96 -6.93
C ASP A 108 -4.84 1.88 -5.98
N VAL A 109 -5.64 1.42 -5.01
CA VAL A 109 -5.24 0.34 -4.09
C VAL A 109 -5.05 -0.99 -4.81
N ARG A 110 -5.88 -1.28 -5.82
CA ARG A 110 -5.77 -2.53 -6.59
C ARG A 110 -4.56 -2.48 -7.50
N ASP A 111 -4.35 -1.38 -8.21
CA ASP A 111 -3.15 -1.16 -9.03
C ASP A 111 -1.87 -1.24 -8.19
N LEU A 112 -1.86 -0.63 -6.99
CA LEU A 112 -0.75 -0.73 -6.04
C LEU A 112 -0.48 -2.19 -5.65
N SER A 113 -1.52 -2.91 -5.22
CA SER A 113 -1.40 -4.31 -4.81
C SER A 113 -0.87 -5.19 -5.94
N TYR A 114 -1.46 -5.07 -7.13
CA TYR A 114 -1.05 -5.79 -8.32
C TYR A 114 0.43 -5.51 -8.66
N ARG A 115 0.84 -4.24 -8.74
CA ARG A 115 2.22 -3.88 -9.08
C ARG A 115 3.22 -4.36 -8.03
N ALA A 116 2.90 -4.20 -6.74
CA ALA A 116 3.78 -4.64 -5.66
C ALA A 116 3.95 -6.17 -5.65
N GLU A 117 2.88 -6.93 -5.84
CA GLU A 117 2.93 -8.40 -5.94
C GLU A 117 3.70 -8.86 -7.19
N ARG A 118 3.47 -8.21 -8.33
CA ARG A 118 4.22 -8.47 -9.57
C ARG A 118 5.71 -8.13 -9.43
N ALA A 119 6.05 -7.01 -8.80
CA ALA A 119 7.43 -6.60 -8.56
C ALA A 119 8.14 -7.64 -7.68
N ARG A 120 7.49 -8.10 -6.61
CA ARG A 120 8.03 -9.15 -5.75
C ARG A 120 8.26 -10.47 -6.50
N ALA A 121 7.30 -10.87 -7.34
CA ALA A 121 7.45 -12.08 -8.16
C ALA A 121 8.62 -11.96 -9.16
N CYS A 122 8.78 -10.79 -9.80
CA CYS A 122 9.91 -10.51 -10.68
C CYS A 122 11.25 -10.50 -9.92
N ALA A 123 11.30 -9.91 -8.72
CA ALA A 123 12.49 -9.92 -7.87
C ALA A 123 12.92 -11.35 -7.50
N ALA A 124 11.96 -12.21 -7.12
CA ALA A 124 12.22 -13.62 -6.84
C ALA A 124 12.73 -14.40 -8.08
N ALA A 125 12.38 -13.95 -9.28
CA ALA A 125 12.83 -14.52 -10.55
C ALA A 125 14.12 -13.86 -11.12
N GLY A 126 14.71 -12.89 -10.41
CA GLY A 126 15.88 -12.13 -10.89
C GLY A 126 15.60 -11.19 -12.07
N GLN A 127 14.33 -10.85 -12.29
CA GLN A 127 13.84 -9.99 -13.38
C GLN A 127 13.94 -8.50 -13.00
N TRP A 128 15.16 -8.01 -12.79
CA TRP A 128 15.41 -6.70 -12.16
C TRP A 128 14.88 -5.50 -12.96
N GLU A 129 15.01 -5.52 -14.29
CA GLU A 129 14.46 -4.44 -15.13
C GLU A 129 12.94 -4.32 -14.99
N GLN A 130 12.23 -5.46 -14.88
CA GLN A 130 10.78 -5.45 -14.66
C GLN A 130 10.41 -4.93 -13.27
N VAL A 131 11.23 -5.22 -12.24
CA VAL A 131 11.04 -4.67 -10.89
C VAL A 131 11.12 -3.14 -10.94
N LEU A 132 12.11 -2.58 -11.63
CA LEU A 132 12.28 -1.13 -11.76
C LEU A 132 11.08 -0.49 -12.48
N ASP A 133 10.62 -1.05 -13.61
CA ASP A 133 9.45 -0.51 -14.34
C ASP A 133 8.17 -0.52 -13.49
N LEU A 134 7.95 -1.59 -12.72
CA LEU A 134 6.79 -1.72 -11.85
C LEU A 134 6.86 -0.75 -10.67
N ALA A 135 8.03 -0.63 -10.04
CA ALA A 135 8.22 0.23 -8.87
C ALA A 135 8.15 1.73 -9.22
N ASP A 136 8.63 2.13 -10.40
CA ASP A 136 8.57 3.52 -10.85
C ASP A 136 7.14 4.00 -11.18
N ARG A 137 6.20 3.06 -11.36
CA ARG A 137 4.79 3.35 -11.69
C ARG A 137 3.83 3.08 -10.53
N LEU A 138 4.33 2.92 -9.30
CA LEU A 138 3.46 2.70 -8.14
C LEU A 138 2.58 3.93 -7.88
N PRO A 139 1.30 3.71 -7.52
CA PRO A 139 0.46 4.77 -6.97
C PRO A 139 1.13 5.41 -5.74
N GLN A 140 0.99 6.72 -5.61
CA GLN A 140 1.49 7.44 -4.44
C GLN A 140 0.58 7.14 -3.25
N VAL A 141 1.17 6.70 -2.14
CA VAL A 141 0.50 6.60 -0.84
C VAL A 141 0.85 7.86 -0.05
N PRO A 142 -0.15 8.63 0.43
CA PRO A 142 0.08 9.77 1.30
C PRO A 142 0.86 9.32 2.52
N VAL A 143 1.86 10.11 2.89
CA VAL A 143 2.45 9.97 4.22
C VAL A 143 1.34 10.30 5.21
N PRO A 144 1.08 9.46 6.23
CA PRO A 144 0.11 9.82 7.25
C PRO A 144 0.52 11.16 7.85
N ASP A 145 -0.27 12.21 7.60
CA ASP A 145 -0.15 13.44 8.39
C ASP A 145 -0.58 13.09 9.83
N GLU A 146 0.19 13.55 10.82
CA GLU A 146 -0.11 13.39 12.24
C GLU A 146 -1.31 14.25 12.67
N VAL A 147 -2.48 14.08 12.05
CA VAL A 147 -3.81 14.55 12.50
C VAL A 147 -4.83 14.06 11.44
N ASP A 148 -5.86 13.29 11.79
CA ASP A 148 -6.99 13.78 12.58
C ASP A 148 -7.60 12.62 13.40
N ASP A 149 -7.43 12.71 14.72
CA ASP A 149 -8.03 11.83 15.72
C ASP A 149 -9.51 12.20 15.89
N ASN A 150 -10.34 11.78 14.94
CA ASN A 150 -11.79 11.87 15.05
C ASN A 150 -12.40 10.47 15.20
N GLY A 151 -12.12 9.87 16.37
CA GLY A 151 -13.15 9.31 17.24
C GLY A 151 -13.87 8.04 16.78
N GLY A 152 -13.41 6.90 17.31
CA GLY A 152 -14.26 5.72 17.54
C GLY A 152 -13.56 4.38 17.31
N ALA A 153 -13.55 3.57 18.38
CA ALA A 153 -13.05 2.20 18.50
C ALA A 153 -13.11 1.32 17.22
N GLY A 154 -12.02 0.54 17.04
CA GLY A 154 -11.75 -0.30 15.86
C GLY A 154 -10.96 0.45 14.78
N ALA A 155 -9.91 -0.15 14.22
CA ALA A 155 -9.23 0.44 13.07
C ALA A 155 -10.22 0.56 11.91
N ALA A 156 -10.71 1.79 11.65
CA ALA A 156 -11.68 2.05 10.59
C ALA A 156 -11.18 1.45 9.27
N PRO A 157 -12.06 0.92 8.39
CA PRO A 157 -11.63 0.25 7.17
C PRO A 157 -10.60 1.02 6.32
N MET A 158 -10.70 2.34 6.28
CA MET A 158 -9.71 3.20 5.62
C MET A 158 -8.32 3.18 6.28
N ALA A 159 -8.24 3.10 7.61
CA ALA A 159 -6.96 3.01 8.32
C ALA A 159 -6.26 1.69 8.00
N LEU A 160 -6.98 0.57 8.06
CA LEU A 160 -6.45 -0.75 7.68
C LEU A 160 -6.00 -0.81 6.21
N LEU A 161 -6.78 -0.19 5.32
CA LEU A 161 -6.44 -0.09 3.90
C LEU A 161 -5.14 0.69 3.68
N ARG A 162 -4.98 1.82 4.38
CA ARG A 162 -3.79 2.67 4.31
C ARG A 162 -2.56 1.98 4.90
N GLU A 163 -2.71 1.29 6.04
CA GLU A 163 -1.64 0.48 6.64
C GLU A 163 -1.16 -0.60 5.66
N ARG A 164 -2.09 -1.34 5.05
CA ARG A 164 -1.76 -2.33 4.03
C ARG A 164 -1.07 -1.71 2.81
N ALA A 165 -1.56 -0.57 2.32
CA ALA A 165 -0.95 0.15 1.21
C ALA A 165 0.48 0.63 1.52
N ALA A 166 0.71 1.09 2.76
CA ALA A 166 2.03 1.47 3.22
C ALA A 166 2.99 0.27 3.23
N ALA A 167 2.56 -0.88 3.76
CA ALA A 167 3.36 -2.11 3.77
C ALA A 167 3.68 -2.62 2.35
N LEU A 168 2.73 -2.53 1.41
CA LEU A 168 2.97 -2.87 0.00
C LEU A 168 3.99 -1.94 -0.65
N THR A 169 3.87 -0.64 -0.40
CA THR A 169 4.79 0.38 -0.92
C THR A 169 6.20 0.18 -0.37
N GLU A 170 6.31 -0.11 0.92
CA GLU A 170 7.58 -0.42 1.57
C GLU A 170 8.25 -1.66 0.95
N GLY A 171 7.50 -2.76 0.80
CA GLY A 171 8.01 -3.97 0.15
C GLY A 171 8.49 -3.70 -1.28
N ALA A 172 7.75 -2.90 -2.05
CA ALA A 172 8.15 -2.55 -3.40
C ALA A 172 9.38 -1.61 -3.44
N ARG A 173 9.54 -0.70 -2.45
CA ARG A 173 10.75 0.12 -2.29
C ARG A 173 11.98 -0.73 -1.97
N ARG A 174 11.83 -1.72 -1.08
CA ARG A 174 12.87 -2.72 -0.79
C ARG A 174 13.28 -3.44 -2.08
N ASP A 175 12.31 -3.99 -2.82
CA ASP A 175 12.57 -4.74 -4.06
C ASP A 175 13.22 -3.85 -5.13
N ARG A 176 12.83 -2.57 -5.23
CA ARG A 176 13.48 -1.57 -6.09
C ARG A 176 14.93 -1.32 -5.68
N GLY A 177 15.22 -1.21 -4.38
CA GLY A 177 16.59 -1.05 -3.87
C GLY A 177 17.48 -2.22 -4.25
N LEU A 178 16.96 -3.45 -4.12
CA LEU A 178 17.66 -4.67 -4.57
C LEU A 178 17.89 -4.68 -6.08
N ALA A 179 16.88 -4.30 -6.87
CA ALA A 179 16.99 -4.23 -8.32
C ALA A 179 18.03 -3.20 -8.78
N LEU A 180 18.05 -2.00 -8.18
CA LEU A 180 19.04 -0.97 -8.48
C LEU A 180 20.46 -1.44 -8.16
N GLU A 181 20.65 -2.14 -7.04
CA GLU A 181 21.96 -2.71 -6.71
C GLU A 181 22.39 -3.78 -7.73
N ALA A 182 21.47 -4.67 -8.10
CA ALA A 182 21.74 -5.73 -9.06
C ALA A 182 22.04 -5.22 -10.48
N THR A 183 21.46 -4.08 -10.88
CA THR A 183 21.74 -3.43 -12.17
C THR A 183 22.94 -2.48 -12.14
N GLY A 184 23.60 -2.32 -10.98
CA GLY A 184 24.79 -1.49 -10.82
C GLY A 184 24.52 -0.01 -10.52
N GLU A 185 23.27 0.37 -10.28
CA GLU A 185 22.86 1.72 -9.91
C GLU A 185 23.04 1.99 -8.39
N HIS A 186 24.25 1.71 -7.89
CA HIS A 186 24.55 1.69 -6.45
C HIS A 186 24.22 3.00 -5.73
N GLU A 187 24.48 4.16 -6.35
CA GLU A 187 24.18 5.48 -5.75
C GLU A 187 22.69 5.65 -5.44
N ARG A 188 21.81 5.15 -6.32
CA ARG A 188 20.35 5.21 -6.12
C ARG A 188 19.85 4.13 -5.17
N ALA A 189 20.57 3.03 -5.04
CA ALA A 189 20.20 1.90 -4.19
C ALA A 189 20.44 2.17 -2.69
N VAL A 190 21.51 2.90 -2.34
CA VAL A 190 21.98 3.06 -0.96
C VAL A 190 20.88 3.53 0.00
N ASP A 191 20.15 4.60 -0.33
CA ASP A 191 19.16 5.15 0.60
C ASP A 191 17.94 4.22 0.76
N LEU A 192 17.47 3.60 -0.33
CA LEU A 192 16.38 2.63 -0.29
C LEU A 192 16.73 1.39 0.54
N LEU A 193 17.95 0.87 0.36
CA LEU A 193 18.43 -0.29 1.10
C LEU A 193 18.70 0.05 2.57
N ARG A 194 19.16 1.27 2.87
CA ARG A 194 19.31 1.74 4.25
C ARG A 194 17.96 1.83 4.95
N GLU A 195 16.97 2.45 4.32
CA GLU A 195 15.60 2.49 4.85
C GLU A 195 15.04 1.09 5.10
N ALA A 196 15.19 0.16 4.14
CA ALA A 196 14.74 -1.21 4.29
C ALA A 196 15.44 -1.94 5.47
N SER A 197 16.76 -1.77 5.62
CA SER A 197 17.54 -2.37 6.72
C SER A 197 17.18 -1.83 8.11
N GLN A 198 16.68 -0.59 8.19
CA GLN A 198 16.23 0.00 9.44
C GLN A 198 14.87 -0.56 9.87
N ARG A 199 14.01 -0.91 8.91
CA ARG A 199 12.69 -1.51 9.16
C ARG A 199 12.79 -2.99 9.48
N ASP A 200 13.57 -3.74 8.70
CA ASP A 200 13.92 -5.13 8.99
C ASP A 200 15.43 -5.33 8.96
N GLY A 201 16.03 -5.21 10.15
CA GLY A 201 17.47 -5.42 10.32
C GLY A 201 17.91 -6.88 10.31
N GLY A 202 16.98 -7.82 10.12
CA GLY A 202 17.25 -9.25 9.94
C GLY A 202 17.31 -9.68 8.48
N ASP A 203 16.97 -8.79 7.53
CA ASP A 203 17.01 -9.11 6.11
C ASP A 203 18.45 -9.11 5.57
N GLU A 204 19.08 -10.28 5.61
CA GLU A 204 20.45 -10.48 5.13
C GLU A 204 20.61 -10.19 3.63
N THR A 205 19.55 -10.32 2.82
CA THR A 205 19.59 -10.00 1.38
C THR A 205 19.75 -8.49 1.19
N VAL A 206 18.96 -7.70 1.92
CA VAL A 206 19.06 -6.24 1.93
C VAL A 206 20.38 -5.77 2.50
N LEU A 207 20.85 -6.36 3.60
CA LEU A 207 22.13 -6.01 4.21
C LEU A 207 23.31 -6.29 3.29
N ALA A 208 23.34 -7.44 2.62
CA ALA A 208 24.38 -7.78 1.66
C ALA A 208 24.39 -6.83 0.46
N ALA A 209 23.21 -6.48 -0.07
CA ALA A 209 23.08 -5.48 -1.13
C ALA A 209 23.54 -4.09 -0.66
N LEU A 210 23.15 -3.66 0.55
CA LEU A 210 23.55 -2.38 1.11
C LEU A 210 25.08 -2.31 1.26
N MET A 211 25.71 -3.36 1.77
CA MET A 211 27.17 -3.46 1.89
C MET A 211 27.86 -3.33 0.54
N ARG A 212 27.38 -4.02 -0.50
CA ARG A 212 27.94 -3.90 -1.86
C ARG A 212 27.78 -2.49 -2.42
N ALA A 213 26.60 -1.91 -2.28
CA ALA A 213 26.33 -0.54 -2.73
C ALA A 213 27.20 0.49 -2.00
N GLU A 214 27.32 0.41 -0.68
CA GLU A 214 28.16 1.30 0.14
C GLU A 214 29.66 1.11 -0.14
N SER A 215 30.09 -0.13 -0.43
CA SER A 215 31.46 -0.39 -0.86
C SER A 215 31.80 0.30 -2.16
N TRP A 216 30.84 0.37 -3.09
CA TRP A 216 31.01 0.99 -4.40
C TRP A 216 30.97 2.51 -4.32
N VAL A 217 29.98 3.06 -3.60
CA VAL A 217 29.72 4.51 -3.51
C VAL A 217 30.70 5.21 -2.57
N ARG A 218 31.07 4.58 -1.45
CA ARG A 218 31.92 5.19 -0.42
C ARG A 218 33.27 4.51 -0.29
N SER A 219 33.29 3.31 0.27
CA SER A 219 34.52 2.54 0.46
C SER A 219 34.25 1.14 1.00
N PRO A 220 35.18 0.19 0.79
CA PRO A 220 35.11 -1.13 1.42
C PRO A 220 35.03 -1.06 2.96
N ALA A 221 35.60 -0.03 3.59
CA ALA A 221 35.53 0.14 5.04
C ALA A 221 34.10 0.41 5.53
N ALA A 222 33.32 1.21 4.79
CA ALA A 222 31.92 1.50 5.13
C ALA A 222 31.05 0.22 5.10
N ALA A 223 31.32 -0.70 4.18
CA ALA A 223 30.65 -2.01 4.14
C ALA A 223 30.99 -2.87 5.36
N LEU A 224 32.25 -2.85 5.80
CA LEU A 224 32.70 -3.60 6.99
C LEU A 224 32.08 -3.05 8.29
N GLU A 225 31.85 -1.73 8.39
CA GLU A 225 31.16 -1.13 9.53
C GLU A 225 29.72 -1.66 9.67
N ILE A 226 29.00 -1.77 8.54
CA ILE A 226 27.64 -2.34 8.49
C ILE A 226 27.65 -3.81 8.93
N TYR A 227 28.58 -4.60 8.40
CA TYR A 227 28.73 -6.01 8.79
C TYR A 227 29.03 -6.15 10.29
N GLU A 228 29.97 -5.37 10.82
CA GLU A 228 30.32 -5.42 12.23
C GLU A 228 29.17 -5.03 13.15
N GLN A 229 28.36 -4.04 12.76
CA GLN A 229 27.16 -3.67 13.50
C GLN A 229 26.14 -4.82 13.51
N HIS A 230 25.89 -5.44 12.37
CA HIS A 230 24.97 -6.58 12.25
C HIS A 230 25.47 -7.79 13.06
N ARG A 231 26.75 -8.14 12.93
CA ARG A 231 27.39 -9.24 13.68
C ARG A 231 27.29 -9.06 15.20
N ARG A 232 27.45 -7.83 15.70
CA ARG A 232 27.27 -7.52 17.14
C ARG A 232 25.83 -7.74 17.58
N ARG A 233 24.86 -7.25 16.81
CA ARG A 233 23.43 -7.43 17.09
C ARG A 233 23.05 -8.93 17.12
N LEU A 234 23.49 -9.72 16.15
CA LEU A 234 23.21 -11.17 16.15
C LEU A 234 23.85 -11.88 17.33
N ARG A 235 25.06 -11.48 17.74
CA ARG A 235 25.73 -12.05 18.90
C ARG A 235 24.95 -11.84 20.20
N GLU A 236 24.30 -10.68 20.37
CA GLU A 236 23.41 -10.40 21.50
C GLU A 236 22.20 -11.34 21.52
N LEU A 237 21.77 -11.82 20.36
CA LEU A 237 20.69 -12.80 20.18
C LEU A 237 21.18 -14.26 20.21
N GLY A 238 22.48 -14.50 20.41
CA GLY A 238 23.07 -15.84 20.40
C GLY A 238 23.22 -16.46 18.99
N ALA A 239 23.16 -15.64 17.95
CA ALA A 239 23.28 -16.06 16.55
C ALA A 239 24.59 -15.56 15.90
N VAL A 240 24.86 -16.04 14.68
CA VAL A 240 25.96 -15.60 13.83
C VAL A 240 25.41 -15.23 12.45
N PRO A 241 26.05 -14.28 11.71
CA PRO A 241 25.62 -13.94 10.36
C PRO A 241 25.59 -15.16 9.43
N GLY A 242 24.65 -15.17 8.49
CA GLY A 242 24.61 -16.14 7.40
C GLY A 242 25.87 -16.11 6.50
N PRO A 243 26.06 -17.17 5.69
CA PRO A 243 27.19 -17.29 4.78
C PRO A 243 27.16 -16.31 3.60
#